data_AF-A0A5D2WJJ4-F1
#
_entry.id   AF-A0A5D2WJJ4-F1
#
_cell.length_a   1.000
_cell.length_b   1.000
_cell.length_c   1.000
_cell.angle_alpha   90.00
_cell.angle_beta   90.00
_cell.angle_gamma   90.00
#
_symmetry.space_group_name_H-M   'P 1'
#
loop_
_entity.id
_entity.type
_entity.pdbx_description
1 polymer ?
#
loop_
_entity_poly.entity_id
_entity_poly.type
_entity_poly.pdbx_seq_one_letter_code
_entity_poly.pdbx_strand_id
1 'polypeptide(L)'
;MLQRFVAHDGSVTAIDSIMAQCNSTIISSSLDCTIKIWGLLDGTKLRTVTFPCAIMGIALDQIRKEFFAASSDGFIYKGSINAGSKKHVNQTQEFIRWAQKHESGIVSLVMVSETNNLVSASEDGKVYIWEIETGEAIMGLDNDVGSISDMVVANGMERGLKFGKKADNFYDGYSGLCRVELSRSLKDTLDIEDVLRVATKDRSRAIDMLESAISAYERLLELILKEAKKGPSSSKSGNEKHSL
;
A
#
# COMPACT_ATOMS: atom_id res chain seq x y z
N MET A 1 2.68 -11.46 -35.42
CA MET A 1 2.67 -12.88 -34.98
C MET A 1 2.74 -12.86 -33.46
N LEU A 2 1.75 -13.42 -32.76
CA LEU A 2 1.77 -13.54 -31.30
C LEU A 2 2.54 -14.82 -30.94
N GLN A 3 3.49 -14.72 -30.01
CA GLN A 3 4.27 -15.86 -29.52
C GLN A 3 3.79 -16.22 -28.10
N ARG A 4 3.51 -17.50 -27.84
CA ARG A 4 3.06 -18.01 -26.55
C ARG A 4 4.05 -19.06 -26.06
N PHE A 5 4.44 -18.97 -24.79
CA PHE A 5 5.30 -19.96 -24.14
C PHE A 5 4.74 -20.34 -22.77
N VAL A 6 4.92 -21.60 -22.39
CA VAL A 6 4.64 -22.05 -21.03
C VAL A 6 5.87 -21.69 -20.19
N ALA A 7 5.77 -20.57 -19.49
CA ALA A 7 6.89 -20.05 -18.72
C ALA A 7 7.12 -20.85 -17.43
N HIS A 8 6.05 -21.12 -16.67
CA HIS A 8 6.12 -21.64 -15.31
C HIS A 8 5.18 -22.83 -15.11
N ASP A 9 5.51 -23.65 -14.12
CA ASP A 9 4.70 -24.81 -13.72
C ASP A 9 3.61 -24.42 -12.69
N GLY A 10 3.70 -23.20 -12.15
CA GLY A 10 2.74 -22.59 -11.24
C GLY A 10 2.17 -21.26 -11.78
N SER A 11 1.31 -20.62 -10.99
CA SER A 11 0.75 -19.31 -11.35
C SER A 11 1.86 -18.28 -11.48
N VAL A 12 1.82 -17.50 -12.56
CA VAL A 12 2.71 -16.34 -12.73
C VAL A 12 2.17 -15.22 -11.85
N THR A 13 3.01 -14.69 -10.98
CA THR A 13 2.62 -13.69 -9.97
C THR A 13 2.94 -12.28 -10.41
N ALA A 14 4.08 -12.09 -11.06
CA ALA A 14 4.49 -10.81 -11.62
C ALA A 14 5.30 -11.00 -12.89
N ILE A 15 5.26 -9.98 -13.75
CA ILE A 15 6.05 -9.86 -14.96
C ILE A 15 6.58 -8.43 -15.00
N ASP A 16 7.86 -8.29 -15.31
CA ASP A 16 8.48 -6.99 -15.56
C ASP A 16 9.43 -7.10 -16.77
N SER A 17 9.77 -5.97 -17.38
CA SER A 17 10.58 -5.93 -18.60
C SER A 17 11.64 -4.84 -18.56
N ILE A 18 12.81 -5.17 -19.09
CA ILE A 18 13.87 -4.21 -19.36
C ILE A 18 13.89 -3.96 -20.85
N MET A 19 13.51 -2.75 -21.23
CA MET A 19 13.57 -2.32 -22.62
C MET A 19 14.97 -1.81 -22.93
N ALA A 20 15.65 -2.49 -23.86
CA ALA A 20 16.91 -2.04 -24.43
C ALA A 20 16.80 -2.14 -25.94
N GLN A 21 17.30 -1.14 -26.68
CA GLN A 21 17.07 -0.97 -28.13
C GLN A 21 17.35 -2.23 -28.98
N CYS A 22 18.23 -3.12 -28.51
CA CYS A 22 18.62 -4.35 -29.22
C CYS A 22 18.63 -5.62 -28.34
N ASN A 23 18.31 -5.53 -27.05
CA ASN A 23 18.35 -6.68 -26.14
C ASN A 23 17.30 -6.55 -25.02
N SER A 24 16.04 -6.40 -25.40
CA SER A 24 14.95 -6.36 -24.43
C SER A 24 14.80 -7.71 -23.73
N THR A 25 14.63 -7.66 -22.42
CA THR A 25 14.54 -8.84 -21.55
C THR A 25 13.23 -8.81 -20.78
N ILE A 26 12.54 -9.94 -20.69
CA ILE A 26 11.39 -10.13 -19.81
C ILE A 26 11.82 -10.95 -18.61
N ILE A 27 11.30 -10.60 -17.43
CA ILE A 27 11.47 -11.36 -16.21
C ILE A 27 10.07 -11.71 -15.68
N SER A 28 9.88 -12.98 -15.32
CA SER A 28 8.62 -13.50 -14.77
C SER A 28 8.87 -14.24 -13.46
N SER A 29 8.04 -13.99 -12.44
CA SER A 29 8.03 -14.75 -11.18
C SER A 29 6.81 -15.65 -11.10
N SER A 30 6.93 -16.68 -10.28
CA SER A 30 5.83 -17.61 -10.06
C SER A 30 5.81 -18.18 -8.65
N LEU A 31 4.64 -18.71 -8.30
CA LEU A 31 4.44 -19.59 -7.15
C LEU A 31 5.18 -20.93 -7.27
N ASP A 32 5.75 -21.27 -8.43
CA ASP A 32 6.65 -22.44 -8.61
C ASP A 32 8.04 -22.26 -7.97
N CYS A 33 8.22 -21.21 -7.16
CA CYS A 33 9.47 -20.81 -6.52
C CYS A 33 10.57 -20.43 -7.52
N THR A 34 10.25 -20.08 -8.75
CA THR A 34 11.24 -19.66 -9.75
C THR A 34 10.98 -18.27 -10.33
N ILE A 35 12.09 -17.63 -10.71
CA ILE A 35 12.09 -16.49 -11.63
C ILE A 35 12.74 -16.92 -12.92
N LYS A 36 12.12 -16.59 -14.04
CA LYS A 36 12.64 -16.90 -15.38
C LYS A 36 12.91 -15.62 -16.15
N ILE A 37 14.05 -15.62 -16.84
CA ILE A 37 14.55 -14.50 -17.62
C ILE A 37 14.53 -14.91 -19.09
N TRP A 38 13.96 -14.06 -19.94
CA TRP A 38 13.66 -14.34 -21.34
C TRP A 38 14.18 -13.23 -22.24
N GLY A 39 14.74 -13.59 -23.40
CA GLY A 39 14.96 -12.64 -24.48
C GLY A 39 13.63 -12.29 -25.12
N LEU A 40 13.31 -10.99 -25.22
CA LEU A 40 12.03 -10.55 -25.79
C LEU A 40 11.99 -10.79 -27.31
N LEU A 41 13.12 -10.60 -28.00
CA LEU A 41 13.20 -10.60 -29.46
C LEU A 41 13.08 -12.01 -30.05
N ASP A 42 13.71 -12.99 -29.40
CA ASP A 42 13.77 -14.39 -29.84
C ASP A 42 12.85 -15.30 -29.02
N GLY A 43 12.32 -14.80 -27.89
CA GLY A 43 11.52 -15.57 -26.95
C GLY A 43 12.28 -16.70 -26.28
N THR A 44 13.62 -16.65 -26.29
CA THR A 44 14.43 -17.71 -25.73
C THR A 44 14.50 -17.56 -24.21
N LYS A 45 14.42 -18.70 -23.51
CA LYS A 45 14.66 -18.73 -22.08
C LYS A 45 16.16 -18.59 -21.84
N LEU A 46 16.56 -17.46 -21.25
CA LEU A 46 17.95 -17.15 -20.95
C LEU A 46 18.37 -17.77 -19.62
N ARG A 47 17.50 -17.70 -18.61
CA ARG A 47 17.83 -18.19 -17.25
C ARG A 47 16.60 -18.64 -16.46
N THR A 48 16.84 -19.49 -15.46
CA THR A 48 15.89 -19.85 -14.40
C THR A 48 16.61 -19.78 -13.05
N VAL A 49 16.12 -18.92 -12.16
CA VAL A 49 16.60 -18.77 -10.78
C VAL A 49 15.59 -19.45 -9.87
N THR A 50 16.05 -20.34 -8.99
CA THR A 50 15.18 -21.11 -8.08
C THR A 50 15.37 -20.63 -6.64
N PHE A 51 14.27 -20.31 -5.97
CA PHE A 51 14.22 -19.79 -4.60
C PHE A 51 13.71 -20.87 -3.64
N PRO A 52 13.95 -20.71 -2.32
CA PRO A 52 13.43 -21.65 -1.32
C PRO A 52 11.90 -21.55 -1.13
N CYS A 53 11.28 -20.45 -1.58
CA CYS A 53 9.88 -20.14 -1.36
C CYS A 53 9.24 -19.50 -2.61
N ALA A 54 7.91 -19.40 -2.60
CA ALA A 54 7.15 -18.81 -3.68
C ALA A 54 7.46 -17.31 -3.82
N ILE A 55 7.58 -16.85 -5.06
CA ILE A 55 7.83 -15.44 -5.36
C ILE A 55 6.51 -14.79 -5.76
N MET A 56 6.13 -13.73 -5.05
CA MET A 56 4.86 -13.03 -5.22
C MET A 56 5.00 -11.74 -6.02
N GLY A 57 6.17 -11.12 -6.01
CA GLY A 57 6.43 -9.88 -6.75
C GLY A 57 7.87 -9.75 -7.23
N ILE A 58 8.07 -8.92 -8.25
CA ILE A 58 9.40 -8.56 -8.77
C ILE A 58 9.47 -7.04 -8.96
N ALA A 59 10.63 -6.47 -8.70
CA ALA A 59 10.97 -5.11 -9.12
C ALA A 59 12.35 -5.08 -9.77
N LEU A 60 12.53 -4.29 -10.84
CA LEU A 60 13.78 -4.26 -11.61
C LEU A 60 14.54 -2.93 -11.48
N ASP A 61 15.84 -3.02 -11.21
CA ASP A 61 16.78 -1.89 -11.37
C ASP A 61 17.35 -1.92 -12.79
N GLN A 62 16.84 -1.03 -13.64
CA GLN A 62 17.30 -0.92 -15.02
C GLN A 62 18.73 -0.38 -15.14
N ILE A 63 19.22 0.39 -14.16
CA ILE A 63 20.54 1.02 -14.17
C ILE A 63 21.59 -0.02 -13.75
N ARG A 64 21.39 -0.66 -12.60
CA ARG A 64 22.32 -1.66 -12.06
C ARG A 64 22.15 -3.05 -12.70
N LYS A 65 21.08 -3.26 -13.46
CA LYS A 65 20.72 -4.55 -14.09
C LYS A 65 20.55 -5.64 -13.04
N GLU A 66 19.84 -5.30 -11.98
CA GLU A 66 19.53 -6.15 -10.83
C GLU A 66 18.00 -6.29 -10.73
N PHE A 67 17.56 -7.37 -10.10
CA PHE A 67 16.17 -7.59 -9.76
C PHE A 67 16.03 -7.82 -8.25
N PHE A 68 14.89 -7.42 -7.73
CA PHE A 68 14.45 -7.71 -6.38
C PHE A 68 13.20 -8.59 -6.45
N ALA A 69 13.14 -9.60 -5.59
CA ALA A 69 12.07 -10.57 -5.56
C ALA A 69 11.42 -10.57 -4.18
N ALA A 70 10.10 -10.35 -4.16
CA ALA A 70 9.27 -10.45 -2.98
C ALA A 70 8.85 -11.90 -2.77
N SER A 71 9.15 -12.43 -1.59
CA SER A 71 8.92 -13.83 -1.27
C SER A 71 7.82 -14.00 -0.23
N SER A 72 7.17 -15.15 -0.27
CA SER A 72 6.14 -15.55 0.70
C SER A 72 6.69 -15.77 2.12
N ASP A 73 8.01 -15.81 2.31
CA ASP A 73 8.68 -15.97 3.61
C ASP A 73 9.07 -14.63 4.27
N GLY A 74 8.64 -13.49 3.72
CA GLY A 74 8.95 -12.16 4.26
C GLY A 74 10.34 -11.63 3.92
N PHE A 75 11.13 -12.38 3.15
CA PHE A 75 12.43 -11.92 2.64
C PHE A 75 12.27 -11.19 1.30
N ILE A 76 13.12 -10.19 1.11
CA ILE A 76 13.41 -9.62 -0.20
C ILE A 76 14.73 -10.22 -0.68
N TYR A 77 14.67 -10.94 -1.80
CA TYR A 77 15.86 -11.46 -2.45
C TYR A 77 16.34 -10.49 -3.53
N LYS A 78 17.66 -10.40 -3.71
CA LYS A 78 18.29 -9.59 -4.76
C LYS A 78 19.13 -10.48 -5.66
N GLY A 79 19.02 -10.31 -6.97
CA GLY A 79 19.82 -11.05 -7.96
C GLY A 79 20.22 -10.19 -9.15
N SER A 80 21.23 -10.64 -9.90
CA SER A 80 21.70 -9.95 -11.10
C SER A 80 21.07 -10.53 -12.36
N ILE A 81 20.62 -9.64 -13.25
CA ILE A 81 20.06 -10.01 -14.55
C ILE A 81 21.19 -10.40 -15.50
N ASN A 82 22.33 -9.71 -15.40
CA ASN A 82 23.45 -9.81 -16.33
C ASN A 82 24.49 -10.91 -16.02
N ALA A 83 24.28 -11.75 -15.00
CA ALA A 83 25.26 -12.79 -14.62
C ALA A 83 25.42 -13.91 -15.69
N GLY A 84 26.17 -13.61 -16.74
CA GLY A 84 26.92 -14.56 -17.55
C GLY A 84 26.15 -15.35 -18.60
N SER A 85 26.36 -14.97 -19.87
CA SER A 85 26.31 -15.88 -21.03
C SER A 85 27.40 -16.94 -20.97
N LYS A 86 27.53 -17.68 -19.86
CA LYS A 86 28.50 -18.78 -19.73
C LYS A 86 27.75 -20.09 -19.50
N LYS A 87 27.72 -20.87 -20.57
CA LYS A 87 27.58 -22.32 -20.57
C LYS A 87 28.50 -22.92 -19.49
N HIS A 88 27.98 -23.20 -18.29
CA HIS A 88 28.50 -24.12 -17.27
C HIS A 88 27.51 -24.05 -16.10
N VAL A 89 26.49 -24.92 -16.03
CA VAL A 89 26.53 -26.20 -15.31
C VAL A 89 27.29 -26.08 -13.99
N ASN A 90 26.50 -25.99 -12.91
CA ASN A 90 26.79 -26.21 -11.49
C ASN A 90 27.21 -25.00 -10.62
N GLN A 91 26.25 -24.62 -9.77
CA GLN A 91 26.42 -24.18 -8.38
C GLN A 91 27.07 -22.82 -8.12
N THR A 92 26.25 -21.79 -7.89
CA THR A 92 26.30 -20.99 -6.64
C THR A 92 25.03 -20.15 -6.53
N GLN A 93 24.55 -19.88 -5.32
CA GLN A 93 23.36 -19.08 -5.03
C GLN A 93 23.32 -17.80 -5.90
N GLU A 94 22.46 -17.74 -6.92
CA GLU A 94 22.40 -16.63 -7.90
C GLU A 94 21.65 -15.39 -7.38
N PHE A 95 21.34 -15.41 -6.09
CA PHE A 95 20.65 -14.35 -5.37
C PHE A 95 21.17 -14.29 -3.93
N ILE A 96 20.98 -13.15 -3.31
CA ILE A 96 21.26 -12.92 -1.89
C ILE A 96 19.96 -12.58 -1.16
N ARG A 97 19.90 -12.89 0.14
CA ARG A 97 18.91 -12.28 1.04
C ARG A 97 19.32 -10.84 1.25
N TRP A 98 18.54 -9.91 0.69
CA TRP A 98 18.88 -8.51 0.68
C TRP A 98 18.32 -7.78 1.90
N ALA A 99 17.04 -8.02 2.22
CA ALA A 99 16.41 -7.46 3.40
C ALA A 99 15.39 -8.43 4.00
N GLN A 100 15.21 -8.30 5.32
CA GLN A 100 14.19 -9.02 6.08
C GLN A 100 13.68 -8.10 7.20
N LYS A 101 12.39 -7.77 7.16
CA LYS A 101 11.72 -6.99 8.20
C LYS A 101 10.23 -7.32 8.30
N HIS A 102 9.62 -7.74 7.18
CA HIS A 102 8.28 -8.26 7.18
C HIS A 102 8.19 -9.57 7.95
N GLU A 103 7.08 -9.75 8.65
CA GLU A 103 6.78 -10.94 9.46
C GLU A 103 5.93 -11.96 8.67
N SER A 104 5.34 -11.53 7.55
CA SER A 104 4.55 -12.36 6.63
C SER A 104 5.02 -12.18 5.18
N GLY A 105 4.35 -12.89 4.27
CA GLY A 105 4.63 -12.85 2.83
C GLY A 105 4.51 -11.45 2.24
N ILE A 106 5.50 -11.09 1.42
CA ILE A 106 5.50 -9.80 0.72
C ILE A 106 4.65 -9.95 -0.54
N VAL A 107 3.54 -9.24 -0.61
CA VAL A 107 2.56 -9.36 -1.72
C VAL A 107 2.94 -8.50 -2.92
N SER A 108 3.60 -7.36 -2.69
CA SER A 108 3.93 -6.41 -3.75
C SER A 108 5.27 -5.72 -3.48
N LEU A 109 6.00 -5.46 -4.56
CA LEU A 109 7.32 -4.85 -4.53
C LEU A 109 7.44 -3.88 -5.71
N VAL A 110 7.76 -2.62 -5.42
CA VAL A 110 7.81 -1.57 -6.44
C VAL A 110 9.08 -0.76 -6.28
N MET A 111 9.81 -0.57 -7.39
CA MET A 111 10.98 0.30 -7.43
C MET A 111 10.59 1.72 -7.79
N VAL A 112 11.11 2.68 -7.03
CA VAL A 112 10.93 4.10 -7.29
C VAL A 112 12.26 4.67 -7.81
N SER A 113 12.46 4.55 -9.13
CA SER A 113 13.74 4.81 -9.80
C SER A 113 14.26 6.24 -9.62
N GLU A 114 13.38 7.25 -9.55
CA GLU A 114 13.78 8.66 -9.34
C GLU A 114 14.49 8.85 -8.00
N THR A 115 14.18 8.00 -7.03
CA THR A 115 14.52 8.21 -5.63
C THR A 115 15.47 7.14 -5.10
N ASN A 116 15.86 6.19 -5.95
CA ASN A 116 16.68 5.02 -5.62
C ASN A 116 16.16 4.22 -4.41
N ASN A 117 14.83 4.17 -4.27
CA ASN A 117 14.17 3.47 -3.18
C ASN A 117 13.38 2.26 -3.69
N LEU A 118 13.21 1.29 -2.81
CA LEU A 118 12.32 0.14 -3.00
C LEU A 118 11.17 0.26 -2.01
N VAL A 119 9.95 -0.06 -2.42
CA VAL A 119 8.79 -0.11 -1.53
C VAL A 119 8.26 -1.54 -1.52
N SER A 120 8.04 -2.10 -0.33
CA SER A 120 7.45 -3.43 -0.14
C SER A 120 6.18 -3.35 0.68
N ALA A 121 5.18 -4.15 0.31
CA ALA A 121 3.94 -4.33 1.05
C ALA A 121 3.72 -5.81 1.37
N SER A 122 3.18 -6.10 2.54
CA SER A 122 3.08 -7.46 3.08
C SER A 122 1.72 -7.76 3.68
N GLU A 123 1.42 -9.05 3.79
CA GLU A 123 0.24 -9.56 4.48
C GLU A 123 0.25 -9.23 5.98
N ASP A 124 1.38 -8.79 6.53
CA ASP A 124 1.48 -8.31 7.91
C ASP A 124 0.82 -6.93 8.15
N GLY A 125 0.28 -6.30 7.10
CA GLY A 125 -0.35 -4.98 7.18
C GLY A 125 0.62 -3.80 7.09
N LYS A 126 1.93 -4.08 6.98
CA LYS A 126 2.97 -3.05 6.95
C LYS A 126 3.47 -2.80 5.55
N VAL A 127 3.89 -1.56 5.32
CA VAL A 127 4.63 -1.14 4.13
C VAL A 127 5.99 -0.61 4.56
N TYR A 128 7.06 -1.07 3.93
CA TYR A 128 8.41 -0.54 4.19
C TYR A 128 8.96 0.15 2.95
N ILE A 129 9.61 1.30 3.17
CA ILE A 129 10.42 1.99 2.17
C ILE A 129 11.88 1.73 2.52
N TRP A 130 12.64 1.30 1.53
CA TRP A 130 14.01 0.86 1.67
C TRP A 130 14.95 1.66 0.80
N GLU A 131 16.15 1.90 1.30
CA GLU A 131 17.26 2.42 0.51
C GLU A 131 17.95 1.27 -0.23
N ILE A 132 18.04 1.36 -1.56
CA ILE A 132 18.56 0.25 -2.39
C ILE A 132 20.03 -0.10 -2.07
N GLU A 133 20.85 0.92 -1.76
CA GLU A 133 22.30 0.74 -1.59
C GLU A 133 22.66 0.09 -0.26
N THR A 134 21.97 0.47 0.81
CA THR A 134 22.24 -0.01 2.17
C THR A 134 21.41 -1.23 2.53
N GLY A 135 20.22 -1.40 1.91
CA GLY A 135 19.25 -2.41 2.33
C GLY A 135 18.52 -2.05 3.62
N GLU A 136 18.68 -0.83 4.11
CA GLU A 136 18.03 -0.37 5.33
C GLU A 136 16.62 0.14 5.05
N ALA A 137 15.70 -0.16 5.98
CA ALA A 137 14.35 0.38 5.96
C ALA A 137 14.37 1.84 6.47
N ILE A 138 14.19 2.79 5.55
CA ILE A 138 14.12 4.23 5.84
C ILE A 138 12.83 4.55 6.61
N MET A 139 11.73 3.89 6.25
CA MET A 139 10.40 4.15 6.79
C MET A 139 9.58 2.87 6.86
N GLY A 140 8.77 2.75 7.90
CA GLY A 140 7.69 1.76 7.99
C GLY A 140 6.38 2.49 8.19
N LEU A 141 5.41 2.18 7.35
CA LEU A 141 4.02 2.59 7.51
C LEU A 141 3.29 1.39 8.10
N ASP A 142 2.74 1.60 9.28
CA ASP A 142 1.89 0.62 9.94
C ASP A 142 0.45 1.09 9.78
N ASN A 143 -0.43 0.18 9.40
CA ASN A 143 -1.85 0.44 9.46
C ASN A 143 -2.48 -0.64 10.34
N ASP A 144 -3.32 -0.23 11.28
CA ASP A 144 -4.08 -1.17 12.14
C ASP A 144 -5.16 -1.93 11.34
N VAL A 145 -5.12 -1.87 10.00
CA VAL A 145 -6.25 -2.20 9.11
C VAL A 145 -6.15 -3.61 8.53
N GLY A 146 -5.03 -4.30 8.74
CA GLY A 146 -4.86 -5.73 8.43
C GLY A 146 -4.13 -5.99 7.11
N SER A 147 -4.19 -7.24 6.64
CA SER A 147 -3.39 -7.75 5.51
C SER A 147 -3.54 -6.91 4.23
N ILE A 148 -2.41 -6.53 3.63
CA ILE A 148 -2.39 -5.84 2.32
C ILE A 148 -2.54 -6.88 1.22
N SER A 149 -3.41 -6.62 0.25
CA SER A 149 -3.61 -7.50 -0.91
C SER A 149 -2.80 -7.07 -2.14
N ASP A 150 -2.60 -5.76 -2.31
CA ASP A 150 -1.87 -5.19 -3.44
C ASP A 150 -1.39 -3.77 -3.10
N MET A 151 -0.37 -3.28 -3.81
CA MET A 151 0.17 -1.95 -3.66
C MET A 151 0.51 -1.36 -5.03
N VAL A 152 0.07 -0.12 -5.25
CA VAL A 152 0.44 0.69 -6.40
C VAL A 152 1.12 1.96 -5.89
N VAL A 153 2.33 2.24 -6.40
CA VAL A 153 3.04 3.48 -6.10
C VAL A 153 2.82 4.46 -7.25
N ALA A 154 2.24 5.61 -6.94
CA ALA A 154 2.12 6.72 -7.89
C ALA A 154 3.26 7.71 -7.63
N ASN A 155 4.13 7.91 -8.62
CA ASN A 155 5.08 9.01 -8.58
C ASN A 155 4.32 10.30 -8.87
N GLY A 156 4.28 11.22 -7.89
CA GLY A 156 3.75 12.56 -8.12
C GLY A 156 4.58 13.23 -9.23
N MET A 157 3.94 13.65 -10.32
CA MET A 157 4.57 14.55 -11.28
C MET A 157 4.82 15.90 -10.59
N GLU A 158 5.95 16.07 -9.91
CA GLU A 158 6.42 17.42 -9.58
C GLU A 158 7.03 18.08 -10.83
N ARG A 159 6.17 18.35 -11.83
CA ARG A 159 6.49 19.34 -12.85
C ARG A 159 6.28 20.73 -12.25
N GLY A 160 7.29 21.20 -11.52
CA GLY A 160 7.57 22.64 -11.39
C GLY A 160 7.20 23.31 -10.08
N LEU A 161 8.02 23.11 -9.06
CA LEU A 161 8.28 24.13 -8.03
C LEU A 161 9.78 24.26 -7.80
N LYS A 162 10.48 24.91 -8.74
CA LYS A 162 11.82 25.47 -8.48
C LYS A 162 11.68 26.60 -7.46
N PHE A 163 11.67 26.29 -6.17
CA PHE A 163 11.90 27.31 -5.15
C PHE A 163 13.40 27.58 -5.07
N GLY A 164 13.81 28.67 -5.73
CA GLY A 164 15.19 29.09 -5.77
C GLY A 164 15.77 29.38 -4.39
N LYS A 165 16.93 28.79 -4.13
CA LYS A 165 17.99 29.47 -3.40
C LYS A 165 19.30 29.25 -4.13
N LYS A 166 19.90 30.35 -4.60
CA LYS A 166 21.31 30.43 -4.97
C LYS A 166 22.15 30.20 -3.72
N ALA A 167 23.06 29.24 -3.77
CA ALA A 167 24.42 29.35 -3.23
C ALA A 167 25.23 28.11 -3.66
N ASP A 168 26.04 28.34 -4.70
CA ASP A 168 27.40 27.87 -4.94
C ASP A 168 27.81 26.40 -4.66
N ASN A 169 28.15 25.75 -5.77
CA ASN A 169 29.14 24.68 -5.96
C ASN A 169 29.03 23.44 -5.04
N PHE A 170 28.43 22.36 -5.57
CA PHE A 170 29.07 21.04 -5.69
C PHE A 170 28.22 20.14 -6.61
N TYR A 171 28.84 19.12 -7.17
CA TYR A 171 28.38 18.32 -8.32
C TYR A 171 27.00 17.64 -8.17
N ASP A 172 26.33 17.60 -9.31
CA ASP A 172 25.21 16.78 -9.77
C ASP A 172 25.19 15.32 -9.25
N GLY A 173 23.99 14.79 -8.97
CA GLY A 173 23.74 13.34 -8.89
C GLY A 173 22.97 12.85 -7.66
N TYR A 174 21.73 12.39 -7.90
CA TYR A 174 20.91 11.55 -7.02
C TYR A 174 20.36 12.19 -5.74
N SER A 175 19.36 13.07 -5.88
CA SER A 175 18.42 13.30 -4.77
C SER A 175 17.42 12.15 -4.72
N GLY A 176 17.84 11.06 -4.07
CA GLY A 176 16.88 10.17 -3.41
C GLY A 176 15.94 10.99 -2.53
N LEU A 177 14.69 10.53 -2.35
CA LEU A 177 13.75 11.20 -1.43
C LEU A 177 14.44 11.34 -0.08
N CYS A 178 14.81 12.57 0.27
CA CYS A 178 15.58 12.80 1.46
C CYS A 178 14.67 12.53 2.66
N ARG A 179 15.19 11.86 3.70
CA ARG A 179 14.46 11.57 4.95
C ARG A 179 13.70 12.79 5.50
N VAL A 180 14.23 13.99 5.25
CA VAL A 180 13.63 15.28 5.62
C VAL A 180 12.39 15.62 4.78
N GLU A 181 12.39 15.35 3.48
CA GLU A 181 11.23 15.61 2.61
C GLU A 181 10.10 14.62 2.89
N LEU A 182 10.44 13.33 3.08
CA LEU A 182 9.49 12.30 3.48
C LEU A 182 8.88 12.61 4.85
N SER A 183 9.68 13.00 5.85
CA SER A 183 9.15 13.36 7.17
C SER A 183 8.26 14.60 7.14
N ARG A 184 8.52 15.57 6.26
CA ARG A 184 7.65 16.73 6.09
C ARG A 184 6.30 16.33 5.46
N SER A 185 6.34 15.60 4.36
CA SER A 185 5.12 15.12 3.68
C SER A 185 4.30 14.16 4.56
N LEU A 186 4.97 13.32 5.36
CA LEU A 186 4.32 12.45 6.34
C LEU A 186 3.67 13.26 7.48
N LYS A 187 4.31 14.33 7.93
CA LYS A 187 3.75 15.20 8.96
C LYS A 187 2.49 15.91 8.46
N ASP A 188 2.54 16.43 7.23
CA ASP A 188 1.41 17.11 6.62
C ASP A 188 0.22 16.15 6.40
N THR A 189 0.47 14.86 6.13
CA THR A 189 -0.59 13.84 5.98
C THR A 189 -1.15 13.35 7.32
N LEU A 190 -0.31 13.17 8.34
CA LEU A 190 -0.75 12.86 9.72
C LEU A 190 -1.62 13.99 10.28
N ASP A 191 -1.25 15.25 10.02
CA ASP A 191 -2.05 16.41 10.43
C ASP A 191 -3.44 16.40 9.76
N ILE A 192 -3.55 15.91 8.51
CA ILE A 192 -4.83 15.76 7.81
C ILE A 192 -5.66 14.61 8.39
N GLU A 193 -5.06 13.48 8.72
CA GLU A 193 -5.76 12.35 9.36
C GLU A 193 -6.33 12.74 10.73
N ASP A 194 -5.58 13.49 11.53
CA ASP A 194 -6.06 14.02 12.82
C ASP A 194 -7.25 14.97 12.63
N VAL A 195 -7.20 15.85 11.61
CA VAL A 195 -8.34 16.72 11.26
C VAL A 195 -9.56 15.90 10.83
N LEU A 196 -9.37 14.86 10.03
CA LEU A 196 -10.46 13.96 9.62
C LEU A 196 -11.03 13.18 10.81
N ARG A 197 -10.18 12.76 11.76
CA ARG A 197 -10.60 12.08 13.00
C ARG A 197 -11.41 12.99 13.91
N VAL A 198 -11.02 14.25 14.04
CA VAL A 198 -11.81 15.26 14.78
C VAL A 198 -13.15 15.50 14.08
N ALA A 199 -13.15 15.69 12.76
CA ALA A 199 -14.37 15.93 12.00
C ALA A 199 -15.36 14.75 12.06
N THR A 200 -14.87 13.52 12.00
CA THR A 200 -15.71 12.32 12.14
C THR A 200 -16.29 12.17 13.54
N LYS A 201 -15.52 12.50 14.59
CA LYS A 201 -15.99 12.51 15.98
C LYS A 201 -17.02 13.60 16.26
N ASP A 202 -16.84 14.80 15.69
CA ASP A 202 -17.83 15.87 15.83
C ASP A 202 -19.13 15.52 15.09
N ARG A 203 -19.03 14.86 13.93
CA ARG A 203 -20.20 14.34 13.21
C ARG A 203 -20.94 13.27 14.03
N SER A 204 -20.23 12.32 14.65
CA SER A 204 -20.89 11.29 15.48
C SER A 204 -21.60 11.91 16.68
N ARG A 205 -20.96 12.89 17.35
CA ARG A 205 -21.56 13.61 18.47
C ARG A 205 -22.82 14.38 18.06
N ALA A 206 -22.83 14.99 16.87
CA ALA A 206 -24.00 15.66 16.35
C ALA A 206 -25.16 14.68 16.08
N ILE A 207 -24.85 13.47 15.59
CA ILE A 207 -25.85 12.41 15.39
C ILE A 207 -26.46 11.99 16.74
N ASP A 208 -25.63 11.71 17.75
CA ASP A 208 -26.11 11.31 19.09
C ASP A 208 -27.03 12.38 19.73
N MET A 209 -26.72 13.66 19.50
CA MET A 209 -27.56 14.78 19.96
C MET A 209 -28.91 14.81 19.24
N LEU A 210 -28.93 14.57 17.93
CA LEU A 210 -30.16 14.51 17.15
C LEU A 210 -31.02 13.30 17.55
N GLU A 211 -30.43 12.14 17.75
CA GLU A 211 -31.14 10.93 18.21
C GLU A 211 -31.75 11.13 19.60
N SER A 212 -31.01 11.76 20.53
CA SER A 212 -31.53 12.12 21.85
C SER A 212 -32.70 13.11 21.76
N ALA A 213 -32.62 14.11 20.87
CA ALA A 213 -33.70 15.07 20.66
C ALA A 213 -34.96 14.40 20.11
N ILE A 214 -34.81 13.52 19.10
CA ILE A 214 -35.91 12.73 18.53
C ILE A 214 -36.60 11.90 19.62
N SER A 215 -35.83 11.19 20.44
CA SER A 215 -36.37 10.39 21.54
C SER A 215 -37.14 11.23 22.57
N ALA A 216 -36.68 12.45 22.86
CA ALA A 216 -37.40 13.37 23.75
C ALA A 216 -38.73 13.84 23.14
N TYR A 217 -38.77 14.14 21.85
CA TYR A 217 -39.99 14.52 21.15
C TYR A 217 -41.01 13.39 21.08
N GLU A 218 -40.57 12.15 20.85
CA GLU A 218 -41.43 10.97 20.85
C GLU A 218 -42.11 10.78 22.21
N ARG A 219 -41.36 10.88 23.32
CA ARG A 219 -41.92 10.82 24.68
C ARG A 219 -42.96 11.91 24.93
N LEU A 220 -42.71 13.13 24.45
CA LEU A 220 -43.63 14.25 24.62
C LEU A 220 -44.91 14.04 23.82
N LEU A 221 -44.81 13.51 22.60
CA LEU A 221 -45.95 13.11 21.77
C LEU A 221 -46.79 12.02 22.44
N GLU A 222 -46.16 11.01 23.02
CA GLU A 222 -46.87 9.97 23.78
C GLU A 222 -47.64 10.54 24.98
N LEU A 223 -47.04 11.49 25.71
CA LEU A 223 -47.70 12.17 26.83
C LEU A 223 -48.91 13.00 26.36
N ILE A 224 -48.78 13.76 25.28
CA ILE A 224 -49.89 14.52 24.70
C ILE A 224 -51.02 13.58 24.26
N LEU A 225 -50.67 12.48 23.57
CA LEU A 225 -51.65 11.47 23.15
C LEU A 225 -52.34 10.79 24.33
N LYS A 226 -51.61 10.54 25.42
CA LYS A 226 -52.15 9.97 26.65
C LYS A 226 -53.13 10.92 27.33
N GLU A 227 -52.83 12.22 27.36
CA GLU A 227 -53.71 13.23 27.96
C GLU A 227 -54.94 13.51 27.09
N ALA A 228 -54.79 13.53 25.76
CA ALA A 228 -55.90 13.61 24.82
C ALA A 228 -56.85 12.41 24.93
N LYS A 229 -56.33 11.19 25.12
CA LYS A 229 -57.13 9.99 25.37
C LYS A 229 -57.81 9.99 26.74
N LYS A 230 -57.30 10.75 27.71
CA LYS A 230 -57.84 10.79 29.07
C LYS A 230 -59.21 11.49 29.14
N GLY A 231 -59.54 12.36 28.19
CA GLY A 231 -60.83 13.03 28.09
C GLY A 231 -61.20 13.88 29.32
N PRO A 232 -62.18 14.80 29.22
CA PRO A 232 -62.61 15.58 30.38
C PRO A 232 -63.38 14.69 31.36
N SER A 233 -62.73 14.23 32.43
CA SER A 233 -63.41 13.55 33.53
C SER A 233 -64.28 14.54 34.31
N SER A 234 -65.57 14.58 33.94
CA SER A 234 -66.74 14.89 34.79
C SER A 234 -66.55 15.97 35.87
N SER A 235 -66.89 17.22 35.53
CA SER A 235 -67.43 18.15 36.52
C SER A 235 -68.78 17.61 37.01
N LYS A 236 -68.78 16.89 38.14
CA LYS A 236 -70.01 16.49 38.81
C LYS A 236 -70.77 17.74 39.25
N SER A 237 -71.99 17.84 38.75
CA SER A 237 -73.07 18.70 39.24
C SER A 237 -73.32 18.47 40.74
N GLY A 238 -73.01 19.47 41.56
CA GLY A 238 -73.56 19.61 42.90
C GLY A 238 -74.70 20.63 42.86
N ASN A 239 -75.93 20.13 42.72
CA ASN A 239 -77.15 20.92 42.79
C ASN A 239 -77.65 20.97 44.26
N GLU A 240 -78.36 22.05 44.60
CA GLU A 240 -79.24 22.22 45.78
C GLU A 240 -78.56 22.45 47.15
N LYS A 241 -78.97 23.38 48.04
CA LYS A 241 -80.19 24.17 48.26
C LYS A 241 -79.85 25.32 49.23
N HIS A 242 -80.45 26.51 49.08
CA HIS A 242 -80.86 27.31 50.24
C HIS A 242 -82.12 28.12 49.92
N SER A 243 -83.04 28.07 50.88
CA SER A 243 -84.47 28.36 50.88
C SER A 243 -84.87 29.82 50.69
N LEU A 244 -86.05 30.04 50.09
CA LEU A 244 -87.22 30.75 50.66
C LEU A 244 -88.46 30.45 49.84
#